data_AF-A0A170V6C6-F1
#
_entry.id   AF-A0A170V6C6-F1
#
_cell.length_a   1.000
_cell.length_b   1.000
_cell.length_c   1.000
_cell.angle_alpha   90.00
_cell.angle_beta   90.00
_cell.angle_gamma   90.00
#
_symmetry.space_group_name_H-M   'P 1'
#
loop_
_entity.id
_entity.type
_entity.pdbx_description
1 polymer ?
#
loop_
_entity_poly.entity_id
_entity_poly.type
_entity_poly.pdbx_seq_one_letter_code
_entity_poly.pdbx_strand_id
1 'polypeptide(L)'
;QYPTAQGLAVHKQKYHKTSSAILDMAIPVVDLKQNGVLHKLASLGVRNFIPLAQLHNQQNTGQFCLPIVSVELANNPAFCNISGIGASNLLPLGPLKNISP
;
A
#
# COMPACT_ATOMS: atom_id res chain seq x y z
N GLN A 1 -26.88 10.98 -34.32
CA GLN A 1 -25.53 11.59 -34.42
C GLN A 1 -24.66 10.98 -33.34
N TYR A 2 -23.44 10.52 -33.68
CA TYR A 2 -22.47 10.09 -32.69
C TYR A 2 -21.97 11.31 -31.88
N PRO A 3 -21.71 11.18 -30.57
CA PRO A 3 -21.24 12.30 -29.76
C PRO A 3 -19.91 12.81 -30.32
N THR A 4 -19.80 14.13 -30.52
CA THR A 4 -18.51 14.75 -30.83
C THR A 4 -17.56 14.59 -29.64
N ALA A 5 -16.26 14.57 -29.89
CA ALA A 5 -15.26 14.49 -28.82
C ALA A 5 -15.46 15.58 -27.75
N GLN A 6 -15.86 16.79 -28.18
CA GLN A 6 -16.26 17.90 -27.31
C GLN A 6 -17.47 17.53 -26.44
N GLY A 7 -18.53 16.96 -27.02
CA GLY A 7 -19.74 16.55 -26.29
C GLY A 7 -19.45 15.48 -25.24
N LEU A 8 -18.55 14.55 -25.55
CA LEU A 8 -18.09 13.53 -24.59
C LEU A 8 -17.31 14.15 -23.43
N ALA A 9 -16.44 15.13 -23.69
CA ALA A 9 -15.69 15.83 -22.64
C ALA A 9 -16.63 16.60 -21.69
N VAL A 10 -17.60 17.35 -22.25
CA VAL A 10 -18.61 18.07 -21.46
C VAL A 10 -19.47 17.13 -20.64
N HIS A 11 -19.88 15.98 -21.20
CA HIS A 11 -20.62 14.94 -20.46
C HIS A 11 -19.79 14.38 -19.29
N LYS A 12 -18.51 14.03 -19.52
CA LYS A 12 -17.61 13.54 -18.47
C LYS A 12 -17.38 14.55 -17.35
N GLN A 13 -17.33 15.84 -17.67
CA GLN A 13 -17.16 16.88 -16.66
C GLN A 13 -18.45 17.13 -15.88
N LYS A 14 -19.61 17.14 -16.57
CA LYS A 14 -20.92 17.45 -15.98
C LYS A 14 -21.50 16.31 -15.15
N TYR A 15 -21.34 15.06 -15.60
CA TYR A 15 -21.97 13.88 -14.96
C TYR A 15 -20.98 13.00 -14.22
N HIS A 16 -19.72 12.92 -14.66
CA HIS A 16 -18.71 12.07 -14.03
C HIS A 16 -17.70 12.84 -13.16
N LYS A 17 -17.86 14.18 -13.01
CA LYS A 17 -16.97 15.05 -12.20
C LYS A 17 -15.52 14.61 -12.26
N THR A 18 -14.99 14.40 -13.48
CA THR A 18 -13.62 13.95 -13.75
C THR A 18 -12.59 15.06 -13.51
N SER A 19 -12.83 15.87 -12.48
CA SER A 19 -11.94 16.91 -11.97
C SER A 19 -11.47 16.49 -10.57
N SER A 20 -10.59 15.52 -10.55
CA SER A 20 -9.63 15.36 -9.47
C SER A 20 -8.40 14.80 -10.13
N ALA A 21 -7.24 15.40 -9.86
CA ALA A 21 -5.99 14.67 -9.97
C ALA A 21 -6.25 13.33 -9.30
N ILE A 22 -6.27 12.25 -10.09
CA ILE A 22 -6.48 10.91 -9.53
C ILE A 22 -5.29 10.74 -8.61
N LEU A 23 -5.54 10.84 -7.30
CA LEU A 23 -4.56 10.47 -6.28
C LEU A 23 -4.43 8.96 -6.40
N ASP A 24 -3.59 8.52 -7.34
CA ASP A 24 -3.28 7.13 -7.55
C ASP A 24 -2.52 6.66 -6.32
N MET A 25 -3.13 5.75 -5.57
CA MET A 25 -2.60 5.23 -4.31
C MET A 25 -2.19 3.79 -4.53
N ALA A 26 -0.93 3.49 -4.24
CA ALA A 26 -0.39 2.14 -4.34
C ALA A 26 -0.01 1.61 -2.95
N ILE A 27 -0.15 0.29 -2.76
CA ILE A 27 0.43 -0.40 -1.61
C ILE A 27 1.84 -0.85 -2.00
N PRO A 28 2.88 -0.45 -1.26
CA PRO A 28 4.25 -0.81 -1.60
C PRO A 28 4.51 -2.31 -1.38
N VAL A 29 5.23 -2.92 -2.32
CA VAL A 29 5.78 -4.27 -2.21
C VAL A 29 7.26 -4.17 -1.87
N VAL A 30 7.72 -5.03 -0.98
CA VAL A 30 9.11 -5.05 -0.49
C VAL A 30 9.75 -6.40 -0.79
N ASP A 31 10.98 -6.41 -1.32
CA ASP A 31 11.80 -7.62 -1.45
C ASP A 31 12.66 -7.82 -0.18
N LEU A 32 12.38 -8.86 0.60
CA LEU A 32 13.09 -9.17 1.83
C LEU A 32 14.54 -9.62 1.60
N LYS A 33 14.89 -10.06 0.38
CA LYS A 33 16.28 -10.45 0.05
C LYS A 33 17.16 -9.26 -0.34
N GLN A 34 16.57 -8.09 -0.55
CA GLN A 34 17.34 -6.88 -0.81
C GLN A 34 18.14 -6.49 0.44
N ASN A 35 19.43 -6.24 0.26
CA ASN A 35 20.34 -5.90 1.36
C ASN A 35 19.85 -4.69 2.17
N GLY A 36 19.87 -4.84 3.49
CA GLY A 36 19.49 -3.78 4.43
C GLY A 36 17.99 -3.54 4.59
N VAL A 37 17.12 -4.18 3.79
CA VAL A 37 15.66 -3.99 3.88
C VAL A 37 15.11 -4.45 5.22
N LEU A 38 15.50 -5.63 5.70
CA LEU A 38 15.05 -6.13 7.00
C LEU A 38 15.42 -5.18 8.15
N HIS A 39 16.66 -4.65 8.14
CA HIS A 39 17.11 -3.68 9.14
C HIS A 39 16.31 -2.38 9.06
N LYS A 40 16.06 -1.87 7.84
CA LYS A 40 15.26 -0.66 7.63
C LYS A 40 13.83 -0.85 8.13
N LEU A 41 13.17 -1.95 7.77
CA LEU A 41 11.82 -2.28 8.25
C LEU A 41 11.78 -2.34 9.79
N ALA A 42 12.75 -3.01 10.40
CA ALA A 42 12.84 -3.11 11.85
C ALA A 42 13.02 -1.75 12.54
N SER A 43 13.84 -0.86 11.97
CA SER A 43 14.05 0.51 12.48
C SER A 43 12.82 1.40 12.38
N LEU A 44 11.91 1.10 11.44
CA LEU A 44 10.63 1.78 11.28
C LEU A 44 9.52 1.20 12.17
N GLY A 45 9.82 0.15 12.94
CA GLY A 45 8.85 -0.57 13.77
C GLY A 45 8.01 -1.59 13.01
N VAL A 46 8.33 -1.89 11.75
CA VAL A 46 7.67 -2.95 10.99
C VAL A 46 8.24 -4.30 11.42
N ARG A 47 7.39 -5.13 12.03
CA ARG A 47 7.74 -6.47 12.54
C ARG A 47 6.94 -7.59 11.90
N ASN A 48 5.92 -7.25 11.13
CA ASN A 48 4.99 -8.19 10.50
C ASN A 48 4.90 -7.88 9.00
N PHE A 49 4.63 -8.91 8.21
CA PHE A 49 4.45 -8.77 6.77
C PHE A 49 3.52 -9.87 6.24
N ILE A 50 2.89 -9.59 5.09
CA ILE A 50 2.11 -10.56 4.33
C ILE A 50 3.00 -11.08 3.19
N PRO A 51 3.39 -12.37 3.17
CA PRO A 51 4.21 -12.91 2.09
C PRO A 51 3.42 -12.95 0.78
N LEU A 52 4.08 -12.63 -0.34
CA LEU A 52 3.51 -12.66 -1.67
C LEU A 52 4.11 -13.83 -2.45
N ALA A 53 3.33 -14.88 -2.65
CA ALA A 53 3.80 -16.13 -3.25
C ALA A 53 3.97 -16.08 -4.78
N GLN A 54 3.43 -15.08 -5.48
CA GLN A 54 3.39 -15.03 -6.95
C GLN A 54 4.12 -13.84 -7.58
N LEU A 55 4.77 -13.00 -6.78
CA LEU A 55 5.68 -11.99 -7.29
C LEU A 55 7.02 -12.66 -7.56
N HIS A 56 7.21 -13.09 -8.80
CA HIS A 56 8.46 -13.65 -9.26
C HIS A 56 9.23 -12.56 -10.01
N ASN A 57 10.47 -12.27 -9.60
CA ASN A 57 11.38 -11.54 -10.49
C ASN A 57 11.86 -12.51 -11.59
N GLN A 58 12.40 -12.01 -12.71
CA GLN A 58 12.88 -12.85 -13.83
C GLN A 58 13.92 -13.92 -13.42
N GLN A 59 14.50 -13.79 -12.22
CA GLN A 59 15.49 -14.71 -11.67
C GLN A 59 14.93 -15.66 -10.61
N ASN A 60 13.63 -15.59 -10.26
CA ASN A 60 12.98 -16.36 -9.19
C ASN A 60 13.68 -16.29 -7.81
N THR A 61 14.43 -15.22 -7.55
CA THR A 61 15.23 -15.11 -6.32
C THR A 61 14.59 -14.24 -5.24
N GLY A 62 13.68 -13.33 -5.56
CA GLY A 62 13.11 -12.39 -4.58
C GLY A 62 12.20 -13.08 -3.55
N GLN A 63 12.07 -12.48 -2.36
CA GLN A 63 11.04 -12.88 -1.38
C GLN A 63 10.19 -11.64 -1.07
N PHE A 64 9.10 -11.50 -1.80
CA PHE A 64 8.29 -10.29 -1.75
C PHE A 64 7.24 -10.35 -0.66
N CYS A 65 6.98 -9.21 -0.03
CA CYS A 65 5.94 -9.07 0.99
C CYS A 65 5.30 -7.69 0.99
N LEU A 66 4.12 -7.60 1.61
CA LEU A 66 3.51 -6.34 2.03
C LEU A 66 3.85 -6.10 3.50
N PRO A 67 4.57 -5.03 3.86
CA PRO A 67 4.81 -4.70 5.26
C PRO A 67 3.51 -4.30 5.94
N ILE A 68 3.26 -4.81 7.15
CA ILE A 68 2.11 -4.42 7.98
C ILE A 68 2.56 -4.06 9.39
N VAL A 69 1.82 -3.13 10.00
CA VAL A 69 2.08 -2.65 11.36
C VAL A 69 0.85 -2.86 12.23
N SER A 70 1.06 -3.02 13.54
CA SER A 70 -0.05 -2.91 14.49
C SER A 70 -0.51 -1.46 14.52
N VAL A 71 -1.83 -1.23 14.40
CA VAL A 71 -2.41 0.11 14.52
C VAL A 71 -2.10 0.72 15.89
N GLU A 72 -2.12 -0.09 16.95
CA GLU A 72 -1.79 0.34 18.31
C GLU A 72 -0.34 0.83 18.42
N LEU A 73 0.61 0.05 17.89
CA LEU A 73 2.03 0.42 17.93
C LEU A 73 2.35 1.57 16.96
N ALA A 74 1.66 1.65 15.82
CA ALA A 74 1.83 2.71 14.83
C ALA A 74 1.41 4.09 15.33
N ASN A 75 0.52 4.14 16.34
CA ASN A 75 0.15 5.38 17.03
C ASN A 75 1.17 5.82 18.09
N ASN A 76 2.23 5.04 18.35
CA ASN A 76 3.28 5.38 19.28
C ASN A 76 4.65 5.51 18.56
N PRO A 77 5.16 6.75 18.38
CA PRO A 77 6.42 7.01 17.68
C PRO A 77 7.66 6.32 18.28
N ALA A 78 7.60 5.94 19.56
CA ALA A 78 8.71 5.22 20.21
C ALA A 78 8.82 3.77 19.71
N PHE A 79 7.72 3.20 19.19
CA PHE A 79 7.68 1.82 18.70
C PHE A 79 7.60 1.73 17.17
N CYS A 80 6.98 2.70 16.50
CA CYS A 80 6.84 2.70 15.05
C CYS A 80 6.86 4.11 14.46
N ASN A 81 7.72 4.31 13.47
CA ASN A 81 7.93 5.59 12.80
C ASN A 81 7.35 5.56 11.37
N ILE A 82 6.03 5.63 11.27
CA ILE A 82 5.32 5.60 9.97
C ILE A 82 5.54 6.86 9.13
N SER A 83 5.83 8.00 9.75
CA SER A 83 6.19 9.21 9.01
C SER A 83 7.55 9.07 8.31
N GLY A 84 8.44 8.23 8.85
CA GLY A 84 9.72 7.87 8.23
C GLY A 84 9.61 7.14 6.88
N ILE A 85 8.42 6.63 6.52
CA ILE A 85 8.12 6.08 5.18
C ILE A 85 7.21 6.98 4.35
N GLY A 86 6.96 8.22 4.80
CA GLY A 86 6.07 9.16 4.13
C GLY A 86 4.58 8.76 4.23
N ALA A 87 4.22 7.85 5.13
CA ALA A 87 2.83 7.48 5.34
C ALA A 87 2.12 8.59 6.15
N SER A 88 1.07 9.17 5.57
CA SER A 88 0.20 10.13 6.26
C SER A 88 -0.98 9.45 6.97
N ASN A 89 -1.39 8.27 6.49
CA ASN A 89 -2.58 7.55 6.94
C ASN A 89 -2.26 6.06 7.07
N LEU A 90 -3.02 5.37 7.94
CA LEU A 90 -3.01 3.91 8.05
C LEU A 90 -4.33 3.35 7.53
N LEU A 91 -4.26 2.24 6.79
CA LEU A 91 -5.43 1.44 6.41
C LEU A 91 -5.60 0.29 7.42
N PRO A 92 -6.54 0.38 8.38
CA PRO A 92 -6.76 -0.70 9.34
C PRO A 92 -7.34 -1.93 8.65
N LEU A 93 -6.79 -3.12 8.93
CA LEU A 93 -7.28 -4.41 8.41
C LEU A 93 -8.48 -4.96 9.21
N GLY A 94 -8.90 -4.26 10.27
CA GLY A 94 -9.89 -4.74 11.23
C GLY A 94 -9.29 -5.70 12.28
N PRO A 95 -10.10 -6.14 13.26
CA PRO A 95 -9.65 -7.12 14.25
C PRO A 95 -9.34 -8.46 13.57
N LEU A 96 -8.33 -9.17 14.08
CA LEU A 96 -8.01 -10.52 13.63
C LEU A 96 -9.23 -11.42 13.82
N LYS A 97 -9.71 -12.01 12.72
CA LYS A 97 -10.78 -13.00 12.75
C LYS A 97 -10.15 -14.38 12.83
N ASN A 98 -10.28 -15.02 13.99
CA ASN A 98 -9.85 -16.40 14.15
C ASN A 98 -10.91 -17.32 13.56
N ILE A 99 -10.46 -18.31 12.80
CA ILE A 99 -11.33 -19.42 12.41
C ILE A 99 -11.38 -20.33 13.63
N SER A 100 -12.54 -20.39 14.29
CA SER A 100 -12.79 -21.37 15.33
C SER A 100 -12.69 -22.78 14.73
N PRO A 101 -12.05 -23.74 15.42
CA PRO A 101 -11.94 -25.12 14.94
C PRO A 101 -13.31 -25.79 14.74
#